data_AF-A0A4R1FRQ8-F1
#
_entry.id   AF-A0A4R1FRQ8-F1
#
_cell.length_a   1.000
_cell.length_b   1.000
_cell.length_c   1.000
_cell.angle_alpha   90.00
_cell.angle_beta   90.00
_cell.angle_gamma   90.00
#
_symmetry.space_group_name_H-M   'P 1'
#
loop_
_entity.id
_entity.type
_entity.pdbx_description
1 polymer ?
#
loop_
_entity_poly.entity_id
_entity_poly.type
_entity_poly.pdbx_seq_one_letter_code
_entity_poly.pdbx_strand_id
1 'polypeptide(L)'
;MDIQVFRRIFPAFVGEAFPDEMIETWGNLAKSYLSESWLLNGERFSLALNLMTAHLLFSVSQSTKSNNGASGTVQSASQGSVSVSFSTPTTKNGWEFWLSTSPYGVQLWALLNSVGAVGCFIGGLPERQAVRKVGGVFV
;
A
#
# COMPACT_ATOMS: atom_id res chain seq x y z
N MET A 1 10.15 -13.35 -2.43
CA MET A 1 10.62 -12.01 -2.05
C MET A 1 12.09 -12.15 -1.74
N ASP A 2 12.93 -11.24 -2.21
CA ASP A 2 14.35 -11.26 -1.88
C ASP A 2 14.59 -10.46 -0.59
N ILE A 3 14.99 -11.16 0.47
CA ILE A 3 15.17 -10.61 1.81
C ILE A 3 16.34 -9.61 1.84
N GLN A 4 17.40 -9.87 1.10
CA GLN A 4 18.59 -9.00 1.08
C GLN A 4 18.26 -7.66 0.42
N VAL A 5 17.51 -7.70 -0.68
CA VAL A 5 17.00 -6.50 -1.34
C VAL A 5 16.06 -5.72 -0.42
N PHE A 6 15.15 -6.40 0.27
CA PHE A 6 14.24 -5.76 1.23
C PHE A 6 14.98 -5.03 2.35
N ARG A 7 15.96 -5.68 2.98
CA ARG A 7 16.79 -5.10 4.04
C ARG A 7 17.58 -3.89 3.56
N ARG A 8 18.03 -3.89 2.30
CA ARG A 8 18.70 -2.73 1.67
C ARG A 8 17.75 -1.56 1.43
N ILE A 9 16.51 -1.83 1.04
CA ILE A 9 15.48 -0.78 0.81
C ILE A 9 15.01 -0.19 2.15
N PHE A 10 14.84 -1.04 3.17
CA PHE A 10 14.33 -0.64 4.48
C PHE A 10 15.35 -0.95 5.59
N PRO A 11 16.32 -0.05 5.82
CA PRO A 11 17.35 -0.26 6.84
C PRO A 11 16.76 -0.35 8.26
N ALA A 12 15.53 0.13 8.49
CA ALA A 12 14.82 -0.01 9.76
C ALA A 12 14.53 -1.46 10.17
N PHE A 13 14.55 -2.40 9.23
CA PHE A 13 14.36 -3.83 9.49
C PHE A 13 15.68 -4.61 9.38
N VAL A 14 16.84 -3.96 9.50
CA VAL A 14 18.15 -4.61 9.55
C VAL A 14 18.49 -4.90 11.02
N GLY A 15 18.45 -6.17 11.42
CA GLY A 15 18.85 -6.61 12.76
C GLY A 15 18.19 -7.91 13.22
N GLU A 16 18.69 -8.46 14.32
CA GLU A 16 18.19 -9.72 14.93
C GLU A 16 16.75 -9.63 15.44
N ALA A 17 16.25 -8.42 15.69
CA ALA A 17 14.85 -8.19 16.08
C ALA A 17 13.85 -8.59 14.99
N PHE A 18 14.30 -8.72 13.74
CA PHE A 18 13.49 -9.13 12.61
C PHE A 18 14.20 -10.31 11.91
N PRO A 19 13.99 -11.55 12.36
CA PRO A 19 14.63 -12.71 11.77
C PRO A 19 14.03 -13.03 10.39
N ASP A 20 14.79 -13.75 9.56
CA ASP A 20 14.47 -13.97 8.14
C ASP A 20 13.12 -14.68 7.96
N GLU A 21 12.83 -15.69 8.80
CA GLU A 21 11.56 -16.41 8.77
C GLU A 21 10.35 -15.51 9.05
N MET A 22 10.54 -14.49 9.89
CA MET A 22 9.47 -13.52 10.16
C MET A 22 9.21 -12.69 8.90
N ILE A 23 10.26 -12.20 8.23
CA ILE A 23 10.11 -11.41 7.01
C ILE A 23 9.43 -12.25 5.90
N GLU A 24 9.78 -13.53 5.77
CA GLU A 24 9.14 -14.41 4.78
C GLU A 24 7.67 -14.69 5.07
N THR A 25 7.32 -14.92 6.34
CA THR A 25 5.93 -15.19 6.73
C THR A 25 5.04 -13.97 6.51
N TRP A 26 5.47 -12.78 6.93
CA TRP A 26 4.76 -11.53 6.61
C TRP A 26 4.79 -11.21 5.11
N GLY A 27 5.85 -11.62 4.41
CA GLY A 27 5.98 -11.66 2.96
C GLY A 27 4.87 -12.42 2.26
N ASN A 28 4.56 -13.62 2.74
CA ASN A 28 3.49 -14.43 2.20
C ASN A 28 2.12 -13.87 2.54
N LEU A 29 1.95 -13.27 3.73
CA LEU A 29 0.72 -12.56 4.08
C LEU A 29 0.51 -11.33 3.19
N ALA A 30 1.56 -10.57 2.85
CA ALA A 30 1.43 -9.43 1.95
C ALA A 30 0.86 -9.80 0.57
N LYS A 31 1.15 -11.01 0.06
CA LYS A 31 0.60 -11.52 -1.20
C LYS A 31 -0.91 -11.77 -1.14
N SER A 32 -1.51 -11.97 0.02
CA SER A 32 -2.98 -12.12 0.11
C SER A 32 -3.71 -10.78 -0.05
N TYR A 33 -3.02 -9.66 0.17
CA TYR A 33 -3.59 -8.32 0.00
C TYR A 33 -3.40 -7.74 -1.40
N LEU A 34 -2.31 -8.11 -2.08
CA LEU A 34 -1.95 -7.58 -3.39
C LEU A 34 -1.78 -8.72 -4.39
N SER A 35 -2.54 -8.66 -5.48
CA SER A 35 -2.36 -9.54 -6.64
C SER A 35 -1.65 -8.80 -7.78
N GLU A 36 -0.91 -9.56 -8.57
CA GLU A 36 -0.31 -9.02 -9.79
C GLU A 36 -1.43 -8.71 -10.80
N SER A 37 -1.32 -7.56 -11.46
CA SER A 37 -2.28 -7.13 -12.48
C SER A 37 -1.54 -6.46 -13.64
N TRP A 38 -2.25 -6.20 -14.73
CA TRP A 38 -1.67 -5.52 -15.89
C TRP A 38 -1.09 -4.12 -15.56
N LEU A 39 -1.67 -3.46 -14.55
CA LEU A 39 -1.28 -2.14 -14.05
C LEU A 39 -0.16 -2.20 -13.00
N LEU A 40 -0.18 -3.25 -12.19
CA LEU A 40 0.75 -3.48 -11.09
C LEU A 40 1.54 -4.77 -11.39
N ASN A 41 2.58 -4.66 -12.20
CA ASN A 41 3.45 -5.76 -12.65
C ASN A 41 4.94 -5.47 -12.42
N GLY A 42 5.75 -6.53 -12.53
CA GLY A 42 7.21 -6.44 -12.53
C GLY A 42 7.79 -5.75 -11.29
N GLU A 43 8.68 -4.78 -11.53
CA GLU A 43 9.37 -4.05 -10.45
C GLU A 43 8.38 -3.29 -9.54
N ARG A 44 7.30 -2.73 -10.09
CA ARG A 44 6.29 -2.00 -9.31
C ARG A 44 5.56 -2.92 -8.35
N PHE A 45 5.21 -4.12 -8.80
CA PHE A 45 4.60 -5.13 -7.94
C PHE A 45 5.57 -5.59 -6.84
N SER A 46 6.85 -5.79 -7.19
CA SER A 46 7.87 -6.15 -6.21
C SER A 46 8.04 -5.07 -5.13
N LEU A 47 8.03 -3.78 -5.51
CA LEU A 47 8.13 -2.65 -4.60
C LEU A 47 6.86 -2.54 -3.74
N ALA A 48 5.67 -2.71 -4.32
CA ALA A 48 4.41 -2.71 -3.59
C ALA A 48 4.36 -3.84 -2.54
N LEU A 49 4.80 -5.05 -2.87
CA LEU A 49 4.93 -6.14 -1.89
C LEU A 49 5.94 -5.80 -0.79
N ASN A 50 7.08 -5.22 -1.14
CA ASN A 50 8.09 -4.80 -0.16
C ASN A 50 7.55 -3.67 0.77
N LEU A 51 6.76 -2.72 0.27
CA LEU A 51 6.12 -1.70 1.12
C LEU A 51 5.03 -2.30 2.01
N MET A 52 4.25 -3.24 1.49
CA MET A 52 3.19 -3.91 2.23
C MET A 52 3.74 -4.77 3.38
N THR A 53 4.81 -5.51 3.13
CA THR A 53 5.51 -6.28 4.18
C THR A 53 6.09 -5.38 5.26
N ALA A 54 6.72 -4.27 4.87
CA ALA A 54 7.20 -3.25 5.81
C ALA A 54 6.07 -2.66 6.66
N HIS A 55 4.90 -2.39 6.06
CA HIS A 55 3.72 -1.90 6.78
C HIS A 55 3.23 -2.89 7.85
N LEU A 56 3.15 -4.18 7.50
CA LEU A 56 2.73 -5.24 8.43
C LEU A 56 3.74 -5.41 9.57
N LEU A 57 5.04 -5.48 9.25
CA LEU A 57 6.11 -5.58 10.25
C LEU A 57 6.14 -4.38 11.20
N PHE A 58 5.95 -3.18 10.66
CA PHE A 58 5.86 -1.96 11.47
C PHE A 58 4.67 -2.04 12.44
N SER A 59 3.50 -2.46 11.95
CA SER A 59 2.29 -2.58 12.76
C SER A 59 2.49 -3.54 13.94
N VAL A 60 3.09 -4.70 13.70
CA VAL A 60 3.42 -5.70 14.75
C VAL A 60 4.44 -5.13 15.75
N SER A 61 5.46 -4.43 15.26
CA SER A 61 6.46 -3.79 16.13
C SER A 61 5.86 -2.71 17.03
N GLN A 62 4.80 -2.04 16.57
CA GLN A 62 4.12 -1.00 17.32
C GLN A 62 3.16 -1.60 18.35
N SER A 63 2.45 -2.68 18.00
CA SER A 63 1.61 -3.45 18.93
C SER A 63 2.40 -4.11 20.05
N THR A 64 3.66 -4.50 19.82
CA THR A 64 4.52 -5.12 20.84
C THR A 64 5.17 -4.09 21.78
N LYS A 65 5.37 -2.84 21.32
CA LYS A 65 5.89 -1.73 22.15
C LYS A 65 4.80 -1.07 22.99
N SER A 66 3.57 -1.07 22.51
CA SER A 66 2.41 -0.69 23.31
C SER A 66 2.02 -1.87 24.19
N ASN A 67 2.35 -1.82 25.49
CA ASN A 67 1.94 -2.84 26.48
C ASN A 67 0.41 -3.04 26.62
N ASN A 68 -0.39 -2.34 25.81
CA ASN A 68 -1.79 -2.59 25.58
C ASN A 68 -1.96 -2.99 24.10
N GLY A 69 -2.38 -4.24 23.86
CA GLY A 69 -2.72 -4.80 22.54
C GLY A 69 -3.94 -4.14 21.88
N ALA A 70 -3.94 -2.83 21.78
CA ALA A 70 -4.93 -2.06 21.05
C ALA A 70 -4.50 -1.97 19.59
N SER A 71 -4.94 -2.94 18.79
CA SER A 71 -5.08 -2.79 17.34
C SER A 71 -6.23 -1.81 17.03
N GLY A 72 -6.11 -0.60 17.56
CA GLY A 72 -7.05 0.50 17.40
C GLY A 72 -6.22 1.77 17.36
N THR A 73 -6.43 2.57 16.33
CA THR A 73 -5.61 3.74 16.02
C THR A 73 -5.38 4.62 17.22
N VAL A 74 -4.13 4.63 17.66
CA VAL A 74 -3.64 5.50 18.71
C VAL A 74 -3.69 6.93 18.15
N GLN A 75 -4.80 7.61 18.40
CA GLN A 75 -5.08 8.99 17.99
C GLN A 75 -4.23 10.02 18.76
N SER A 76 -3.45 9.58 19.76
CA SER A 76 -2.36 10.35 20.35
C SER A 76 -1.51 9.44 21.25
N ALA A 77 -0.22 9.31 20.95
CA ALA A 77 0.76 8.83 21.92
C ALA A 77 1.71 10.00 22.21
N SER A 78 1.40 10.78 23.24
CA SER A 78 2.31 11.78 23.77
C SER A 78 3.42 11.09 24.56
N GLN A 79 4.54 10.80 23.89
CA GLN A 79 5.77 10.42 24.58
C GLN A 79 6.58 11.69 24.85
N GLY A 80 6.36 12.32 26.00
CA GLY A 80 7.21 13.37 26.58
C GLY A 80 7.63 14.52 25.64
N SER A 81 6.92 15.64 25.69
CA SER A 81 7.25 16.94 25.06
C SER A 81 7.28 17.05 23.53
N VAL A 82 7.01 15.98 22.77
CA VAL A 82 6.77 16.08 21.32
C VAL A 82 5.34 15.68 21.00
N SER A 83 4.45 16.66 20.98
CA SER A 83 3.06 16.51 20.53
C SER A 83 3.04 16.48 19.01
N VAL A 84 3.09 15.30 18.39
CA VAL A 84 2.76 15.17 16.97
C VAL A 84 1.25 15.04 16.86
N SER A 85 0.58 16.16 16.63
CA SER A 85 -0.85 16.21 16.32
C SER A 85 -1.07 15.61 14.94
N PHE A 86 -1.24 14.29 14.85
CA PHE A 86 -1.75 13.66 13.64
C PHE A 86 -3.20 14.13 13.46
N SER A 87 -3.41 15.10 12.57
CA SER A 87 -4.73 15.41 12.03
C SER A 87 -5.33 14.10 11.56
N THR A 88 -6.48 13.71 12.12
CA THR A 88 -7.25 12.56 11.65
C THR A 88 -7.48 12.76 10.16
N PRO A 89 -6.85 11.95 9.28
CA PRO A 89 -7.08 12.10 7.87
C PRO A 89 -8.57 11.83 7.65
N THR A 90 -9.25 12.71 6.91
CA THR A 90 -10.65 12.55 6.50
C THR A 90 -10.74 11.42 5.48
N THR A 91 -10.37 10.20 5.88
CA THR A 91 -10.33 9.03 5.01
C THR A 91 -11.74 8.50 4.88
N LYS A 92 -12.19 8.36 3.65
CA LYS A 92 -13.55 7.85 3.35
C LYS A 92 -13.66 6.35 3.58
N ASN A 93 -12.52 5.64 3.66
CA ASN A 93 -12.44 4.18 3.67
C ASN A 93 -11.51 3.65 4.78
N GLY A 94 -11.91 2.58 5.46
CA GLY A 94 -11.11 1.95 6.53
C GLY A 94 -9.75 1.41 6.07
N TRP A 95 -9.61 1.05 4.79
CA TRP A 95 -8.34 0.59 4.21
C TRP A 95 -7.32 1.72 4.06
N GLU A 96 -7.78 2.89 3.62
CA GLU A 96 -6.95 4.10 3.50
C GLU A 96 -6.47 4.55 4.89
N PHE A 97 -7.38 4.51 5.87
CA PHE A 97 -7.05 4.77 7.26
C PHE A 97 -5.99 3.81 7.80
N TRP A 98 -6.17 2.50 7.59
CA TRP A 98 -5.22 1.50 8.04
C TRP A 98 -3.83 1.69 7.41
N LEU A 99 -3.75 1.95 6.11
CA LEU A 99 -2.47 2.26 5.44
C LEU A 99 -1.81 3.53 5.99
N SER A 100 -2.60 4.53 6.39
CA SER A 100 -2.09 5.79 6.95
C SER A 100 -1.41 5.66 8.31
N THR A 101 -1.59 4.52 9.01
CA THR A 101 -0.99 4.28 10.34
C THR A 101 0.54 4.13 10.31
N SER A 102 1.14 3.96 9.13
CA SER A 102 2.59 3.82 8.97
C SER A 102 3.11 4.63 7.77
N PRO A 103 4.38 5.09 7.80
CA PRO A 103 4.97 5.78 6.65
C PRO A 103 5.03 4.89 5.40
N TYR A 104 5.25 3.59 5.58
CA TYR A 104 5.32 2.62 4.47
C TYR A 104 3.95 2.41 3.80
N GLY A 105 2.87 2.41 4.58
CA GLY A 105 1.50 2.31 4.06
C GLY A 105 1.07 3.56 3.31
N VAL A 106 1.50 4.76 3.74
CA VAL A 106 1.27 6.00 2.98
C VAL A 106 2.00 5.98 1.63
N GLN A 107 3.25 5.49 1.60
CA GLN A 107 3.99 5.32 0.34
C GLN A 107 3.34 4.28 -0.58
N LEU A 108 2.84 3.17 -0.03
CA LEU A 108 2.09 2.18 -0.78
C LEU A 108 0.82 2.80 -1.39
N TRP A 109 0.10 3.59 -0.60
CA TRP A 109 -1.11 4.26 -1.06
C TRP A 109 -0.81 5.27 -2.19
N ALA A 110 0.28 6.04 -2.08
CA ALA A 110 0.73 6.91 -3.15
C ALA A 110 1.08 6.13 -4.43
N LEU A 111 1.74 4.97 -4.30
CA LEU A 111 2.04 4.09 -5.44
C LEU A 111 0.76 3.54 -6.08
N LEU A 112 -0.18 3.02 -5.29
CA LEU A 112 -1.46 2.50 -5.79
C LEU A 112 -2.29 3.60 -6.47
N ASN A 113 -2.32 4.81 -5.90
CA ASN A 113 -2.96 5.96 -6.52
C ASN A 113 -2.29 6.36 -7.83
N SER A 114 -0.95 6.31 -7.90
CA SER A 114 -0.25 6.61 -9.16
C SER A 114 -0.60 5.62 -10.28
N VAL A 115 -0.86 4.37 -9.91
CA VAL A 115 -1.24 3.30 -10.84
C VAL A 115 -2.71 3.43 -11.26
N GLY A 116 -3.61 3.74 -10.32
CA GLY A 116 -5.03 3.96 -10.60
C GLY A 116 -5.34 5.29 -11.30
N ALA A 117 -4.49 6.31 -11.13
CA ALA A 117 -4.65 7.63 -11.74
C ALA A 117 -4.28 7.65 -13.23
N VAL A 118 -3.55 6.65 -13.74
CA VAL A 118 -3.39 6.42 -15.18
C VAL A 118 -4.70 5.84 -15.69
N GLY A 119 -5.67 6.73 -15.88
CA GLY A 119 -7.03 6.40 -16.28
C GLY A 119 -7.05 5.37 -17.41
N CYS A 120 -7.87 4.33 -17.23
CA CYS A 120 -8.18 3.41 -18.30
C CYS A 120 -8.90 4.21 -19.40
N PHE A 121 -8.15 4.68 -20.40
CA PHE A 121 -8.74 5.27 -21.60
C PHE A 121 -9.36 4.13 -22.41
N ILE A 122 -10.61 3.78 -22.07
CA ILE A 122 -11.46 2.90 -22.87
C ILE A 122 -12.12 3.79 -23.94
N GLY A 123 -11.30 4.36 -24.81
CA GLY A 123 -11.72 5.19 -25.93
C GLY A 123 -11.45 4.46 -27.24
N GLY A 124 -12.00 3.26 -27.37
CA GLY A 124 -11.92 2.41 -28.55
C GLY A 124 -13.27 2.18 -29.24
N LEU A 125 -14.33 2.91 -28.88
CA LEU A 125 -15.53 2.93 -29.71
C LEU A 125 -15.19 3.68 -31.01
N PRO A 126 -15.49 3.12 -32.21
CA PRO A 126 -15.18 3.72 -33.51
C PRO A 126 -15.82 5.10 -33.79
N GLU A 127 -16.50 5.68 -32.80
CA GLU A 127 -17.30 6.89 -32.87
C GLU A 127 -16.48 8.15 -33.21
N ARG A 128 -15.15 8.12 -33.06
CA ARG A 128 -14.27 9.20 -33.53
C ARG A 128 -13.63 8.97 -34.90
N GLN A 129 -13.73 7.77 -35.48
CA GLN A 129 -13.25 7.49 -36.84
C GLN A 129 -14.36 7.45 -37.89
N ALA A 130 -15.63 7.46 -37.48
CA ALA A 130 -16.78 7.49 -38.38
C ALA A 130 -17.51 8.84 -38.31
N VAL A 131 -17.62 9.53 -39.46
CA VAL A 131 -18.48 10.73 -39.61
C VAL A 131 -19.98 10.38 -39.50
N ARG A 132 -20.34 9.09 -39.38
CA ARG A 132 -21.71 8.61 -39.24
C ARG A 132 -21.80 7.57 -38.13
N LYS A 133 -22.85 7.69 -37.30
CA LYS A 133 -23.21 6.76 -36.22
C LYS A 133 -23.24 5.32 -36.73
N VAL A 134 -22.39 4.45 -36.18
CA VAL A 134 -22.42 3.01 -36.47
C VAL A 134 -23.70 2.45 -35.86
N GLY A 135 -24.68 2.10 -36.71
CA GLY A 135 -25.94 1.47 -36.31
C GLY A 135 -27.24 2.12 -36.85
N GLY A 136 -27.17 3.16 -37.68
CA GLY A 136 -28.37 3.74 -38.30
C GLY A 136 -28.75 3.07 -39.62
N VAL A 137 -29.88 2.37 -39.66
CA VAL A 137 -30.57 2.02 -40.92
C VAL A 137 -31.13 3.30 -41.51
N PHE A 138 -30.76 3.63 -42.75
CA PHE A 138 -31.48 4.62 -43.54
C PHE A 138 -32.73 3.94 -44.10
N VAL A 139 -33.90 4.45 -43.74
CA VAL A 139 -35.15 4.22 -44.48
C VAL A 139 -35.13 5.07 -45.74
#